data_AF-A0A9D6XBF5-F1
#
_entry.id   AF-A0A9D6XBF5-F1
#
_cell.length_a   1.000
_cell.length_b   1.000
_cell.length_c   1.000
_cell.angle_alpha   90.00
_cell.angle_beta   90.00
_cell.angle_gamma   90.00
#
_symmetry.space_group_name_H-M   'P 1'
#
loop_
_entity.id
_entity.type
_entity.pdbx_description
1 polymer ?
#
loop_
_entity_poly.entity_id
_entity_poly.type
_entity_poly.pdbx_seq_one_letter_code
_entity_poly.pdbx_strand_id
1 'polypeptide(L)'
;MPLAAARERRRFLLDAARGACGAGAIGLMLALQARHARALPPLALRPPGALHEADFAAACVRCGLCVRDCPYDILTLATPEQPVTTGTPYFVARDKPCEMCEDIPCVKACPTGALDHGLTEITKAKMGLAVLVDQENCLNHLGLRCDICYRVCPAIDKAITLEQLINPRTGRHALFIPVVHSEPCTGCGKCEKACPLPVAAIKVYPIELAKGEPGRHYRLGWVEKDKAGQPLVPADPEHRYNLPEGMRYEPGKGLTGEPGAAASAAAPGTGAAPNAVAAPAPDAAPAHTPNAAPARVPTPAPARGPRALQGNKL
;
A
#
# COMPACT_ATOMS: atom_id res chain seq x y z
N MET A 1 -34.99 1.19 -71.10
CA MET A 1 -35.04 0.37 -69.87
C MET A 1 -33.73 0.21 -69.07
N PRO A 2 -32.49 0.31 -69.60
CA PRO A 2 -31.27 0.02 -68.79
C PRO A 2 -30.89 1.13 -67.79
N LEU A 3 -31.27 2.38 -68.05
CA LEU A 3 -30.94 3.53 -67.18
C LEU A 3 -31.73 3.54 -65.86
N ALA A 4 -32.93 2.97 -65.83
CA ALA A 4 -33.75 2.90 -64.62
C ALA A 4 -33.17 1.89 -63.60
N ALA A 5 -32.75 0.71 -64.07
CA ALA A 5 -32.13 -0.32 -63.24
C ALA A 5 -30.77 0.13 -62.66
N ALA A 6 -30.01 0.96 -63.37
CA ALA A 6 -28.77 1.55 -62.87
C ALA A 6 -29.04 2.60 -61.76
N ARG A 7 -30.12 3.39 -61.89
CA ARG A 7 -30.54 4.38 -60.89
C ARG A 7 -31.03 3.72 -59.59
N GLU A 8 -31.78 2.62 -59.70
CA GLU A 8 -32.24 1.84 -58.54
C GLU A 8 -31.09 1.17 -57.79
N ARG A 9 -30.13 0.55 -58.50
CA ARG A 9 -28.92 -0.02 -57.86
C ARG A 9 -28.10 1.03 -57.13
N ARG A 10 -27.89 2.21 -57.75
CA ARG A 10 -27.16 3.31 -57.09
C ARG A 10 -27.89 3.80 -55.85
N ARG A 11 -29.21 3.89 -55.88
CA ARG A 11 -30.02 4.29 -54.72
C ARG A 11 -29.93 3.26 -53.59
N PHE A 12 -30.07 1.98 -53.91
CA PHE A 12 -29.89 0.88 -52.97
C PHE A 12 -28.50 0.89 -52.31
N LEU A 13 -27.43 1.05 -53.10
CA LEU A 13 -26.06 1.13 -52.57
C LEU A 13 -25.85 2.36 -51.67
N LEU A 14 -26.41 3.51 -52.02
CA LEU A 14 -26.34 4.72 -51.20
C LEU A 14 -27.13 4.60 -49.89
N ASP A 15 -28.32 4.00 -49.93
CA ASP A 15 -29.15 3.80 -48.74
C ASP A 15 -28.53 2.74 -47.81
N ALA A 16 -27.94 1.67 -48.37
CA ALA A 16 -27.16 0.70 -47.61
C ALA A 16 -25.91 1.32 -46.97
N ALA A 17 -25.17 2.16 -47.69
CA ALA A 17 -24.01 2.88 -47.15
C ALA A 17 -24.41 3.84 -46.01
N ARG A 18 -25.52 4.57 -46.16
CA ARG A 18 -26.06 5.43 -45.09
C ARG A 18 -26.47 4.64 -43.85
N GLY A 19 -27.15 3.51 -44.04
CA GLY A 19 -27.51 2.60 -42.95
C GLY A 19 -26.28 2.07 -42.22
N ALA A 20 -25.25 1.65 -42.95
CA ALA A 20 -24.00 1.16 -42.39
C ALA A 20 -23.24 2.26 -41.62
N CYS A 21 -23.13 3.47 -42.17
CA CYS A 21 -22.51 4.60 -41.49
C CYS A 21 -23.28 5.03 -40.23
N GLY A 22 -24.62 5.06 -40.30
CA GLY A 22 -25.47 5.39 -39.16
C GLY A 22 -25.33 4.37 -38.02
N ALA A 23 -25.41 3.08 -38.35
CA ALA A 23 -25.19 2.00 -37.37
C ALA A 23 -23.76 2.03 -36.81
N GLY A 24 -22.75 2.30 -37.64
CA GLY A 24 -21.36 2.45 -37.22
C GLY A 24 -21.15 3.61 -36.25
N ALA A 25 -21.75 4.77 -36.53
CA ALA A 25 -21.67 5.95 -35.66
C ALA A 25 -22.37 5.72 -34.30
N ILE A 26 -23.55 5.10 -34.32
CA ILE A 26 -24.28 4.74 -33.09
C ILE A 26 -23.49 3.68 -32.29
N GLY A 27 -22.94 2.67 -32.97
CA GLY A 27 -22.11 1.65 -32.34
C GLY A 27 -20.86 2.23 -31.70
N LEU A 28 -20.19 3.18 -32.37
CA LEU A 28 -19.04 3.89 -31.83
C LEU A 28 -19.43 4.77 -30.63
N MET A 29 -20.53 5.51 -30.72
CA MET A 29 -21.04 6.33 -29.61
C MET A 29 -21.34 5.48 -28.37
N LEU A 30 -22.05 4.35 -28.54
CA LEU A 30 -22.35 3.42 -27.45
C LEU A 30 -21.08 2.80 -26.87
N ALA A 31 -20.09 2.47 -27.72
CA ALA A 31 -18.81 1.94 -27.27
C ALA A 31 -18.01 2.96 -26.45
N LEU A 32 -17.98 4.23 -26.88
CA LEU A 32 -17.34 5.31 -26.13
C LEU A 32 -18.05 5.56 -24.80
N GLN A 33 -19.38 5.56 -24.78
CA GLN A 33 -20.17 5.71 -23.57
C GLN A 33 -19.93 4.54 -22.59
N ALA A 34 -19.90 3.30 -23.09
CA ALA A 34 -19.62 2.12 -22.28
C ALA A 34 -18.20 2.12 -21.71
N ARG A 35 -17.21 2.65 -22.46
CA ARG A 35 -15.84 2.85 -21.96
C ARG A 35 -15.79 3.88 -20.84
N HIS A 36 -16.50 5.00 -20.97
CA HIS A 36 -16.57 6.01 -19.91
C HIS A 36 -17.24 5.47 -18.64
N ALA A 37 -18.28 4.66 -18.78
CA ALA A 37 -18.94 3.99 -17.65
C ALA A 37 -18.05 2.97 -16.93
N ARG A 38 -16.99 2.47 -17.59
CA ARG A 38 -16.01 1.53 -17.05
C ARG A 38 -14.67 2.18 -16.69
N ALA A 39 -14.50 3.48 -16.89
CA ALA A 39 -13.30 4.17 -16.46
C ALA A 39 -13.25 4.10 -14.92
N LEU A 40 -12.29 3.34 -14.37
CA LEU A 40 -11.92 3.40 -12.96
C LEU A 40 -11.04 4.65 -12.81
N PRO A 41 -11.50 5.71 -12.16
CA PRO A 41 -10.69 6.90 -11.99
C PRO A 41 -9.64 6.64 -10.93
N PRO A 42 -8.36 6.61 -11.30
CA PRO A 42 -7.33 6.23 -10.34
C PRO A 42 -7.13 7.29 -9.25
N LEU A 43 -7.70 8.50 -9.36
CA LEU A 43 -7.45 9.62 -8.46
C LEU A 43 -8.66 10.10 -7.64
N ALA A 44 -9.85 9.51 -7.80
CA ALA A 44 -11.03 10.04 -7.11
C ALA A 44 -11.06 9.62 -5.64
N LEU A 45 -11.12 10.58 -4.71
CA LEU A 45 -11.34 10.27 -3.30
C LEU A 45 -12.81 9.98 -3.06
N ARG A 46 -13.10 8.77 -2.56
CA ARG A 46 -14.45 8.28 -2.32
C ARG A 46 -14.94 8.67 -0.92
N PRO A 47 -16.27 8.73 -0.69
CA PRO A 47 -16.84 8.97 0.63
C PRO A 47 -16.34 7.96 1.70
N PRO A 48 -16.48 8.27 2.99
CA PRO A 48 -16.24 7.32 4.06
C PRO A 48 -16.97 6.00 3.83
N GLY A 49 -16.29 4.88 4.10
CA GLY A 49 -16.87 3.54 3.98
C GLY A 49 -16.95 3.01 2.55
N ALA A 50 -16.49 3.73 1.53
CA ALA A 50 -16.47 3.20 0.18
C ALA A 50 -15.70 1.87 0.10
N LEU A 51 -16.29 0.90 -0.60
CA LEU A 51 -15.62 -0.34 -0.94
C LEU A 51 -14.41 -0.07 -1.88
N HIS A 52 -13.60 -1.10 -2.10
CA HIS A 52 -12.54 -1.06 -3.11
C HIS A 52 -13.11 -0.62 -4.47
N GLU A 53 -12.36 0.14 -5.26
CA GLU A 53 -12.90 0.90 -6.41
C GLU A 53 -13.74 0.06 -7.38
N ALA A 54 -13.29 -1.17 -7.70
CA ALA A 54 -14.04 -2.11 -8.54
C ALA A 54 -15.38 -2.55 -7.93
N ASP A 55 -15.41 -2.87 -6.63
CA ASP A 55 -16.62 -3.30 -5.92
C ASP A 55 -17.57 -2.12 -5.69
N PHE A 56 -17.02 -0.95 -5.38
CA PHE A 56 -17.75 0.31 -5.28
C PHE A 56 -18.46 0.64 -6.60
N ALA A 57 -17.73 0.58 -7.72
CA ALA A 57 -18.28 0.87 -9.04
C ALA A 57 -19.39 -0.12 -9.45
N ALA A 58 -19.29 -1.38 -9.01
CA ALA A 58 -20.31 -2.40 -9.25
C ALA A 58 -21.57 -2.21 -8.38
N ALA A 59 -21.41 -1.81 -7.12
CA ALA A 59 -22.50 -1.66 -6.17
C ALA A 59 -23.19 -0.28 -6.23
N CYS A 60 -22.50 0.76 -6.70
CA CYS A 60 -23.01 2.12 -6.71
C CYS A 60 -24.04 2.33 -7.83
N VAL A 61 -25.31 2.51 -7.45
CA VAL A 61 -26.42 2.81 -8.38
C VAL A 61 -26.54 4.29 -8.73
N ARG A 62 -25.56 5.12 -8.34
CA ARG A 62 -25.50 6.56 -8.69
C ARG A 62 -26.74 7.37 -8.26
N CYS A 63 -27.34 7.00 -7.12
CA CYS A 63 -28.57 7.64 -6.62
C CYS A 63 -28.36 9.04 -6.02
N GLY A 64 -27.13 9.41 -5.66
CA GLY A 64 -26.82 10.72 -5.07
C GLY A 64 -27.25 10.92 -3.61
N LEU A 65 -27.80 9.91 -2.94
CA LEU A 65 -28.28 10.05 -1.55
C LEU A 65 -27.15 10.41 -0.57
N CYS A 66 -25.96 9.83 -0.75
CA CYS A 66 -24.78 10.18 0.04
C CYS A 66 -24.33 11.65 -0.15
N VAL A 67 -24.53 12.21 -1.35
CA VAL A 67 -24.23 13.63 -1.64
C VAL A 67 -25.24 14.53 -0.94
N ARG A 68 -26.53 14.21 -1.05
CA ARG A 68 -27.61 14.95 -0.40
C ARG A 68 -27.48 14.96 1.11
N ASP A 69 -27.10 13.83 1.71
CA ASP A 69 -27.05 13.66 3.17
C ASP A 69 -25.67 14.05 3.74
N CYS A 70 -24.77 14.63 2.93
CA CYS A 70 -23.52 15.21 3.41
C CYS A 70 -23.78 16.62 3.97
N PRO A 71 -23.73 16.85 5.30
CA PRO A 71 -24.17 18.11 5.91
C PRO A 71 -23.28 19.32 5.58
N TYR A 72 -22.10 19.09 4.97
CA TYR A 72 -21.11 20.12 4.65
C TYR A 72 -20.95 20.33 3.13
N ASP A 73 -21.77 19.68 2.30
CA ASP A 73 -21.72 19.77 0.83
C ASP A 73 -20.31 19.51 0.27
N ILE A 74 -19.66 18.47 0.79
CA ILE A 74 -18.29 18.06 0.44
C ILE A 74 -18.29 17.13 -0.79
N LEU A 75 -19.27 16.23 -0.84
CA LEU A 75 -19.38 15.23 -1.89
C LEU A 75 -20.04 15.84 -3.12
N THR A 76 -19.56 15.47 -4.31
CA THR A 76 -20.15 15.86 -5.59
C THR A 76 -20.31 14.63 -6.49
N LEU A 77 -21.34 14.62 -7.33
CA LEU A 77 -21.48 13.61 -8.38
C LEU A 77 -20.62 13.98 -9.58
N ALA A 78 -19.84 13.01 -10.06
CA ALA A 78 -18.98 13.24 -11.21
C ALA A 78 -19.77 13.52 -12.48
N THR A 79 -19.39 14.57 -13.22
CA THR A 79 -19.95 14.90 -14.54
C THR A 79 -19.20 14.16 -15.66
N PRO A 80 -19.77 14.04 -16.88
CA PRO A 80 -19.10 13.36 -18.00
C PRO A 80 -17.73 13.93 -18.39
N GLU A 81 -17.46 15.20 -18.10
CA GLU A 81 -16.23 15.89 -18.46
C GLU A 81 -15.09 15.64 -17.47
N GLN A 82 -15.40 15.05 -16.32
CA GLN A 82 -14.43 14.83 -15.24
C GLN A 82 -13.74 13.47 -15.39
N PRO A 83 -12.49 13.33 -14.92
CA PRO A 83 -11.74 12.08 -14.97
C PRO A 83 -12.19 11.09 -13.88
N VAL A 84 -13.48 11.11 -13.53
CA VAL A 84 -14.14 10.30 -12.50
C VAL A 84 -15.33 9.58 -13.13
N THR A 85 -15.61 8.33 -12.75
CA THR A 85 -16.75 7.59 -13.30
C THR A 85 -18.03 8.42 -13.14
N THR A 86 -18.66 8.78 -14.25
CA THR A 86 -19.82 9.67 -14.26
C THR A 86 -20.93 9.18 -13.31
N GLY A 87 -21.52 10.12 -12.58
CA GLY A 87 -22.59 9.90 -11.62
C GLY A 87 -22.17 9.22 -10.32
N THR A 88 -20.87 8.96 -10.11
CA THR A 88 -20.37 8.43 -8.83
C THR A 88 -19.94 9.57 -7.91
N PRO A 89 -20.14 9.43 -6.59
CA PRO A 89 -19.75 10.44 -5.61
C PRO A 89 -18.23 10.45 -5.39
N TYR A 90 -17.67 11.64 -5.27
CA TYR A 90 -16.27 11.88 -4.90
C TYR A 90 -16.13 13.23 -4.21
N PHE A 91 -14.96 13.51 -3.63
CA PHE A 91 -14.61 14.86 -3.17
C PHE A 91 -13.17 15.23 -3.56
N VAL A 92 -12.88 16.53 -3.53
CA VAL A 92 -11.55 17.08 -3.77
C VAL A 92 -11.02 17.63 -2.45
N ALA A 93 -10.04 16.92 -1.86
CA ALA A 93 -9.47 17.26 -0.55
C ALA A 93 -8.97 18.71 -0.46
N ARG A 94 -8.36 19.22 -1.54
CA ARG A 94 -7.87 20.61 -1.62
C ARG A 94 -8.98 21.67 -1.58
N ASP A 95 -10.19 21.34 -2.01
CA ASP A 95 -11.32 22.26 -2.06
C ASP A 95 -12.14 22.18 -0.77
N LYS A 96 -12.67 20.99 -0.48
CA LYS A 96 -13.43 20.68 0.73
C LYS A 96 -13.06 19.28 1.23
N PRO A 97 -12.33 19.16 2.35
CA PRO A 97 -11.99 17.87 2.93
C PRO A 97 -13.19 17.26 3.68
N CYS A 98 -13.15 15.97 3.95
CA CYS A 98 -14.12 15.30 4.81
C CYS A 98 -14.07 15.87 6.24
N GLU A 99 -15.22 16.32 6.74
CA GLU A 99 -15.36 16.84 8.12
C GLU A 99 -15.44 15.76 9.19
N MET A 100 -15.37 14.48 8.82
CA MET A 100 -15.34 13.35 9.75
C MET A 100 -16.53 13.32 10.75
N CYS A 101 -17.76 13.44 10.23
CA CYS A 101 -18.98 13.36 11.02
C CYS A 101 -19.04 12.04 11.83
N GLU A 102 -19.35 12.12 13.13
CA GLU A 102 -19.39 10.96 14.03
C GLU A 102 -20.47 9.94 13.63
N ASP A 103 -21.60 10.42 13.13
CA ASP A 103 -22.76 9.63 12.77
C ASP A 103 -22.75 9.14 11.31
N ILE A 104 -21.75 9.54 10.52
CA ILE A 104 -21.49 9.09 9.14
C ILE A 104 -22.75 9.03 8.26
N PRO A 105 -23.48 10.15 8.09
CA PRO A 105 -24.80 10.16 7.44
C PRO A 105 -24.75 9.69 5.98
N CYS A 106 -23.66 9.96 5.28
CA CYS A 106 -23.44 9.51 3.91
C CYS A 106 -23.46 7.98 3.75
N VAL A 107 -22.92 7.23 4.72
CA VAL A 107 -22.95 5.75 4.74
C VAL A 107 -24.36 5.27 5.01
N LYS A 108 -25.04 5.82 6.03
CA LYS A 108 -26.42 5.45 6.39
C LYS A 108 -27.41 5.67 5.24
N ALA A 109 -27.17 6.69 4.43
CA ALA A 109 -28.00 7.05 3.28
C ALA A 109 -27.82 6.10 2.08
N CYS A 110 -26.75 5.31 2.04
CA CYS A 110 -26.48 4.42 0.90
C CYS A 110 -27.46 3.23 0.89
N PRO A 111 -28.23 3.00 -0.19
CA PRO A 111 -29.21 1.92 -0.20
C PRO A 111 -28.64 0.57 -0.68
N THR A 112 -27.47 0.57 -1.33
CA THR A 112 -26.95 -0.61 -2.05
C THR A 112 -25.73 -1.26 -1.41
N GLY A 113 -25.22 -0.72 -0.31
CA GLY A 113 -23.98 -1.20 0.31
C GLY A 113 -22.71 -0.85 -0.48
N ALA A 114 -22.79 0.10 -1.43
CA ALA A 114 -21.58 0.64 -2.07
C ALA A 114 -20.66 1.35 -1.04
N LEU A 115 -21.26 1.86 0.03
CA LEU A 115 -20.57 2.24 1.24
C LEU A 115 -20.85 1.17 2.31
N ASP A 116 -19.83 0.75 3.05
CA ASP A 116 -19.88 -0.27 4.08
C ASP A 116 -20.64 0.24 5.32
N HIS A 117 -21.83 -0.30 5.55
CA HIS A 117 -22.64 0.02 6.73
C HIS A 117 -22.07 -0.55 8.04
N GLY A 118 -21.08 -1.43 7.95
CA GLY A 118 -20.30 -1.90 9.11
C GLY A 118 -19.35 -0.83 9.65
N LEU A 119 -19.10 0.25 8.91
CA LEU A 119 -18.32 1.39 9.39
C LEU A 119 -19.13 2.20 10.43
N THR A 120 -18.89 1.92 11.71
CA THR A 120 -19.52 2.62 12.84
C THR A 120 -18.67 3.75 13.43
N GLU A 121 -17.36 3.72 13.21
CA GLU A 121 -16.41 4.72 13.71
C GLU A 121 -15.70 5.40 12.53
N ILE A 122 -15.85 6.71 12.42
CA ILE A 122 -15.29 7.48 11.30
C ILE A 122 -13.75 7.44 11.23
N THR A 123 -13.08 7.19 12.35
CA THR A 123 -11.63 7.03 12.45
C THR A 123 -11.11 5.77 11.76
N LYS A 124 -11.98 4.78 11.48
CA LYS A 124 -11.64 3.56 10.74
C LYS A 124 -11.86 3.69 9.23
N ALA A 125 -12.42 4.81 8.78
CA ALA A 125 -12.68 5.03 7.36
C ALA A 125 -11.38 5.05 6.54
N LYS A 126 -11.45 4.55 5.31
CA LYS A 126 -10.33 4.49 4.35
C LYS A 126 -10.70 5.17 3.04
N MET A 127 -10.74 6.50 3.06
CA MET A 127 -11.04 7.32 1.88
C MET A 127 -9.80 7.53 0.98
N GLY A 128 -8.61 7.45 1.57
CA GLY A 128 -7.33 7.66 0.91
C GLY A 128 -6.16 7.64 1.89
N LEU A 129 -5.00 8.05 1.43
CA LEU A 129 -3.78 8.18 2.22
C LEU A 129 -3.10 9.50 1.90
N ALA A 130 -2.78 10.28 2.94
CA ALA A 130 -1.99 11.49 2.78
C ALA A 130 -0.52 11.13 2.55
N VAL A 131 0.12 11.81 1.60
CA VAL A 131 1.53 11.63 1.24
C VAL A 131 2.18 13.00 1.13
N LEU A 132 3.31 13.19 1.80
CA LEU A 132 4.16 14.35 1.58
C LEU A 132 4.88 14.16 0.24
N VAL A 133 4.33 14.74 -0.82
CA VAL A 133 4.79 14.53 -2.20
C VAL A 133 5.92 15.47 -2.60
N ASP A 134 5.99 16.64 -1.96
CA ASP A 134 6.93 17.71 -2.32
C ASP A 134 7.72 18.10 -1.07
N GLN A 135 8.85 17.44 -0.88
CA GLN A 135 9.74 17.71 0.24
C GLN A 135 10.55 18.99 -0.01
N GLU A 136 10.76 19.36 -1.27
CA GLU A 136 11.55 20.50 -1.71
C GLU A 136 10.87 21.83 -1.37
N ASN A 137 9.53 21.90 -1.49
CA ASN A 137 8.77 23.11 -1.19
C ASN A 137 8.08 23.08 0.18
N CYS A 138 8.06 21.93 0.87
CA CYS A 138 7.51 21.84 2.22
C CYS A 138 8.24 22.80 3.18
N LEU A 139 7.49 23.70 3.83
CA LEU A 139 8.06 24.73 4.71
C LEU A 139 8.94 24.13 5.84
N ASN A 140 8.59 22.95 6.37
CA ASN A 140 9.41 22.28 7.38
C ASN A 140 10.75 21.78 6.84
N HIS A 141 10.81 21.31 5.60
CA HIS A 141 12.06 20.93 4.95
C HIS A 141 12.92 22.15 4.61
N LEU A 142 12.30 23.29 4.34
CA LEU A 142 13.00 24.58 4.18
C LEU A 142 13.49 25.19 5.51
N GLY A 143 13.15 24.58 6.65
CA GLY A 143 13.56 25.04 7.98
C GLY A 143 12.68 26.11 8.61
N LEU A 144 11.50 26.36 8.03
CA LEU A 144 10.46 27.17 8.63
C LEU A 144 9.59 26.29 9.54
N ARG A 145 9.07 26.84 10.64
CA ARG A 145 8.19 26.09 11.54
C ARG A 145 6.75 26.13 11.03
N CYS A 146 6.29 25.05 10.42
CA CYS A 146 4.93 24.89 9.92
C CYS A 146 4.34 23.54 10.39
N ASP A 147 3.51 23.56 11.42
CA ASP A 147 2.89 22.36 11.99
C ASP A 147 1.40 22.24 11.66
N ILE A 148 0.93 22.98 10.64
CA ILE A 148 -0.50 23.08 10.34
C ILE A 148 -1.10 21.74 9.91
N CYS A 149 -0.42 20.95 9.06
CA CYS A 149 -0.91 19.64 8.64
C CYS A 149 -1.04 18.65 9.80
N TYR A 150 -0.15 18.75 10.79
CA TYR A 150 -0.17 17.98 12.02
C TYR A 150 -1.31 18.43 12.94
N ARG A 151 -1.45 19.74 13.19
CA ARG A 151 -2.47 20.29 14.12
C ARG A 151 -3.91 20.14 13.63
N VAL A 152 -4.15 20.20 12.32
CA VAL A 152 -5.49 20.01 11.75
C VAL A 152 -5.87 18.54 11.58
N CYS A 153 -4.94 17.61 11.82
CA CYS A 153 -5.20 16.18 11.69
C CYS A 153 -6.11 15.72 12.84
N PRO A 154 -7.29 15.12 12.57
CA PRO A 154 -8.16 14.60 13.63
C PRO A 154 -7.57 13.40 14.37
N ALA A 155 -6.56 12.74 13.78
CA ALA A 155 -5.80 11.66 14.38
C ALA A 155 -4.36 12.11 14.66
N ILE A 156 -4.21 13.24 15.37
CA ILE A 156 -2.91 13.78 15.79
C ILE A 156 -2.09 12.73 16.56
N ASP A 157 -0.76 12.74 16.38
CA ASP A 157 0.21 11.77 16.92
C ASP A 157 0.01 10.30 16.50
N LYS A 158 -1.06 10.01 15.76
CA LYS A 158 -1.34 8.68 15.19
C LYS A 158 -1.11 8.72 13.69
N ALA A 159 -1.93 9.47 12.96
CA ALA A 159 -1.89 9.58 11.50
C ALA A 159 -0.75 10.47 11.00
N ILE A 160 -0.40 11.51 11.74
CA ILE A 160 0.73 12.39 11.41
C ILE A 160 1.55 12.62 12.67
N THR A 161 2.85 12.38 12.58
CA THR A 161 3.84 12.71 13.61
C THR A 161 4.83 13.75 13.08
N LEU A 162 5.48 14.48 13.97
CA LEU A 162 6.57 15.39 13.62
C LEU A 162 7.91 14.79 14.06
N GLU A 163 8.67 14.29 13.09
CA GLU A 163 10.02 13.77 13.34
C GLU A 163 11.03 14.92 13.40
N GLN A 164 11.91 14.87 14.40
CA GLN A 164 12.92 15.89 14.60
C GLN A 164 14.21 15.51 13.88
N LEU A 165 14.64 16.34 12.93
CA LEU A 165 15.92 16.20 12.25
C LEU A 165 16.80 17.43 12.52
N ILE A 166 18.11 17.25 12.56
CA ILE A 166 19.05 18.38 12.65
C ILE A 166 19.11 19.05 11.28
N ASN A 167 18.95 20.37 11.23
CA ASN A 167 19.02 21.12 9.99
C ASN A 167 20.47 21.08 9.43
N PRO A 168 20.70 20.44 8.27
CA PRO A 168 22.06 20.25 7.74
C PRO A 168 22.73 21.56 7.34
N ARG A 169 21.96 22.61 7.02
CA ARG A 169 22.48 23.93 6.64
C ARG A 169 23.04 24.71 7.83
N THR A 170 22.44 24.56 9.02
CA THR A 170 22.80 25.38 10.20
C THR A 170 23.46 24.58 11.33
N GLY A 171 23.30 23.26 11.36
CA GLY A 171 23.84 22.38 12.40
C GLY A 171 23.29 22.61 13.81
N ARG A 172 22.32 23.51 13.99
CA ARG A 172 21.80 23.93 15.32
C ARG A 172 20.29 23.90 15.45
N HIS A 173 19.55 24.20 14.37
CA HIS A 173 18.09 24.23 14.41
C HIS A 173 17.51 22.85 14.10
N ALA A 174 16.44 22.48 14.81
CA ALA A 174 15.67 21.27 14.49
C ALA A 174 14.65 21.56 13.36
N LEU A 175 14.57 20.65 12.40
CA LEU A 175 13.49 20.52 11.43
C LEU A 175 12.42 19.60 12.03
N PHE A 176 11.16 19.95 11.85
CA PHE A 176 10.01 19.15 12.30
C PHE A 176 9.33 18.53 11.08
N ILE A 177 9.85 17.40 10.58
CA ILE A 177 9.37 16.79 9.35
C ILE A 177 8.07 16.03 9.60
N PRO A 178 6.97 16.34 8.87
CA PRO A 178 5.72 15.62 9.04
C PRO A 178 5.82 14.25 8.38
N VAL A 179 5.57 13.19 9.17
CA VAL A 179 5.53 11.80 8.70
C VAL A 179 4.11 11.28 8.82
N VAL A 180 3.57 10.75 7.72
CA VAL A 180 2.21 10.19 7.67
C VAL A 180 2.26 8.68 7.87
N HIS A 181 1.49 8.18 8.83
CA HIS A 181 1.35 6.75 9.12
C HIS A 181 0.09 6.18 8.45
N SER A 182 0.29 5.20 7.57
CA SER A 182 -0.79 4.72 6.69
C SER A 182 -1.94 4.00 7.40
N GLU A 183 -1.67 3.37 8.55
CA GLU A 183 -2.68 2.61 9.29
C GLU A 183 -3.69 3.55 9.98
N PRO A 184 -3.29 4.58 10.75
CA PRO A 184 -4.24 5.52 11.33
C PRO A 184 -4.75 6.61 10.38
N CYS A 185 -4.11 6.83 9.22
CA CYS A 185 -4.59 7.79 8.24
C CYS A 185 -5.92 7.34 7.61
N THR A 186 -6.93 8.21 7.63
CA THR A 186 -8.24 7.96 7.01
C THR A 186 -8.35 8.51 5.58
N GLY A 187 -7.44 9.41 5.20
CA GLY A 187 -7.52 10.13 3.92
C GLY A 187 -8.58 11.24 3.90
N CYS A 188 -8.93 11.85 5.03
CA CYS A 188 -9.96 12.90 5.09
C CYS A 188 -9.62 14.18 4.30
N GLY A 189 -8.35 14.46 4.01
CA GLY A 189 -7.95 15.63 3.22
C GLY A 189 -7.71 16.92 4.01
N LYS A 190 -7.99 16.97 5.33
CA LYS A 190 -7.82 18.19 6.14
C LYS A 190 -6.39 18.76 6.07
N CYS A 191 -5.38 17.90 6.05
CA CYS A 191 -3.98 18.30 5.93
C CYS A 191 -3.64 18.93 4.56
N GLU A 192 -4.23 18.44 3.47
CA GLU A 192 -4.03 18.98 2.11
C GLU A 192 -4.71 20.34 1.97
N LYS A 193 -5.94 20.48 2.49
CA LYS A 193 -6.66 21.77 2.50
C LYS A 193 -5.90 22.83 3.29
N ALA A 194 -5.39 22.46 4.45
CA ALA A 194 -4.73 23.38 5.37
C ALA A 194 -3.30 23.76 4.95
N CYS A 195 -2.71 23.06 3.99
CA CYS A 195 -1.38 23.39 3.49
C CYS A 195 -1.37 24.83 2.93
N PRO A 196 -0.52 25.74 3.45
CA PRO A 196 -0.57 27.17 3.10
C PRO A 196 0.05 27.47 1.74
N LEU A 197 0.74 26.50 1.13
CA LEU A 197 1.31 26.64 -0.20
C LEU A 197 0.19 26.74 -1.25
N PRO A 198 0.39 27.46 -2.36
CA PRO A 198 -0.61 27.54 -3.44
C PRO A 198 -0.92 26.15 -4.01
N VAL A 199 0.13 25.35 -4.25
CA VAL A 199 0.05 23.92 -4.54
C VAL A 199 0.49 23.16 -3.29
N ALA A 200 -0.37 22.30 -2.75
CA ALA A 200 -0.11 21.62 -1.49
C ALA A 200 1.07 20.63 -1.62
N ALA A 201 1.99 20.68 -0.65
CA ALA A 201 3.12 19.75 -0.56
C ALA A 201 2.72 18.38 -0.01
N ILE A 202 1.63 18.32 0.76
CA ILE A 202 1.00 17.10 1.23
C ILE A 202 -0.32 16.92 0.49
N LYS A 203 -0.51 15.76 -0.15
CA LYS A 203 -1.69 15.46 -0.97
C LYS A 203 -2.29 14.12 -0.57
N VAL A 204 -3.60 13.97 -0.72
CA VAL A 204 -4.30 12.71 -0.47
C VAL A 204 -4.57 12.00 -1.77
N TYR A 205 -4.19 10.73 -1.81
CA TYR A 205 -4.42 9.85 -2.95
C TYR A 205 -5.23 8.62 -2.52
N PRO A 206 -5.92 7.96 -3.45
CA PRO A 206 -6.43 6.61 -3.21
C PRO A 206 -5.33 5.68 -2.71
N ILE A 207 -5.68 4.77 -1.80
CA ILE A 207 -4.69 3.92 -1.09
C ILE A 207 -3.86 3.09 -2.08
N GLU A 208 -4.49 2.58 -3.13
CA GLU A 208 -3.84 1.80 -4.20
C GLU A 208 -2.75 2.57 -4.96
N LEU A 209 -2.87 3.90 -5.06
CA LEU A 209 -1.83 4.74 -5.66
C LEU A 209 -0.75 5.16 -4.66
N ALA A 210 -1.13 5.30 -3.39
CA ALA A 210 -0.27 5.88 -2.36
C ALA A 210 0.62 4.85 -1.67
N LYS A 211 0.16 3.60 -1.54
CA LYS A 211 0.79 2.58 -0.70
C LYS A 211 1.21 1.37 -1.52
N GLY A 212 2.49 1.02 -1.44
CA GLY A 212 3.02 -0.24 -1.99
C GLY A 212 2.70 -1.46 -1.11
N GLU A 213 2.87 -2.66 -1.68
CA GLU A 213 2.78 -3.93 -0.98
C GLU A 213 4.09 -4.72 -1.18
N PRO A 214 4.68 -5.33 -0.13
CA PRO A 214 5.78 -6.26 -0.32
C PRO A 214 5.30 -7.45 -1.17
N GLY A 215 6.16 -7.95 -2.06
CA GLY A 215 5.85 -9.14 -2.85
C GLY A 215 5.44 -10.33 -1.96
N ARG A 216 4.36 -11.04 -2.33
CA ARG A 216 3.78 -12.13 -1.54
C ARG A 216 4.73 -13.29 -1.19
N HIS A 217 5.86 -13.38 -1.89
CA HIS A 217 6.90 -14.37 -1.66
C HIS A 217 7.87 -13.98 -0.54
N TYR A 218 7.91 -12.71 -0.12
CA TYR A 218 8.72 -12.27 1.00
C TYR A 218 8.03 -12.65 2.32
N ARG A 219 8.63 -13.59 3.04
CA ARG A 219 8.21 -13.97 4.39
C ARG A 219 9.10 -13.26 5.39
N LEU A 220 8.51 -12.39 6.20
CA LEU A 220 9.23 -11.66 7.23
C LEU A 220 9.51 -12.61 8.40
N GLY A 221 10.79 -12.86 8.69
CA GLY A 221 11.19 -13.85 9.70
C GLY A 221 10.58 -13.63 11.08
N TRP A 222 10.41 -12.37 11.50
CA TRP A 222 9.76 -12.03 12.77
C TRP A 222 8.25 -12.34 12.76
N VAL A 223 7.52 -12.03 11.69
CA VAL A 223 6.09 -12.36 11.56
C VAL A 223 5.87 -13.88 11.57
N GLU A 224 6.73 -14.62 10.87
CA GLU A 224 6.62 -16.08 10.83
C GLU A 224 7.04 -16.73 12.15
N LYS A 225 8.02 -16.15 12.85
CA LYS A 225 8.38 -16.55 14.22
C LYS A 225 7.20 -16.36 15.17
N ASP A 226 6.53 -15.21 15.13
CA ASP A 226 5.39 -14.94 16.00
C ASP A 226 4.25 -15.95 15.76
N LYS A 227 4.02 -16.35 14.51
CA LYS A 227 3.05 -17.40 14.16
C LYS A 227 3.47 -18.79 14.65
N ALA A 228 4.75 -19.13 14.54
CA ALA A 228 5.28 -20.46 14.86
C ALA A 228 5.67 -20.62 16.34
N GLY A 229 5.70 -19.53 17.11
CA GLY A 229 6.21 -19.49 18.48
C GLY A 229 7.74 -19.62 18.61
N GLN A 230 8.45 -19.83 17.51
CA GLN A 230 9.90 -20.04 17.46
C GLN A 230 10.47 -19.61 16.10
N PRO A 231 11.76 -19.22 16.02
CA PRO A 231 12.39 -18.88 14.75
C PRO A 231 12.28 -20.03 13.75
N LEU A 232 11.89 -19.72 12.50
CA LEU A 232 11.87 -20.71 11.42
C LEU A 232 13.27 -21.09 10.93
N VAL A 233 14.25 -20.22 11.17
CA VAL A 233 15.65 -20.43 10.86
C VAL A 233 16.37 -20.82 12.15
N PRO A 234 17.17 -21.91 12.16
CA PRO A 234 17.99 -22.26 13.31
C PRO A 234 18.86 -21.08 13.75
N ALA A 235 19.17 -21.01 15.04
CA ALA A 235 20.16 -20.05 15.51
C ALA A 235 21.48 -20.30 14.78
N ASP A 236 22.18 -19.22 14.40
CA ASP A 236 23.50 -19.34 13.83
C ASP A 236 24.40 -20.09 14.84
N PRO A 237 25.12 -21.14 14.41
CA PRO A 237 26.07 -21.80 15.29
C PRO A 237 27.09 -20.76 15.76
N GLU A 238 27.47 -20.84 17.04
CA GLU A 238 28.47 -19.93 17.59
C GLU A 238 29.74 -20.04 16.74
N HIS A 239 30.08 -18.94 16.06
CA HIS A 239 31.29 -18.87 15.25
C HIS A 239 32.50 -19.00 16.17
N ARG A 240 33.02 -20.23 16.30
CA ARG A 240 34.31 -20.48 16.94
C ARG A 240 35.39 -20.01 15.98
N TYR A 241 35.82 -18.77 16.18
CA TYR A 241 37.03 -18.28 15.53
C TYR A 241 38.21 -19.15 16.01
N ASN A 242 38.98 -19.72 15.07
CA ASN A 242 40.24 -20.40 15.37
C ASN A 242 41.29 -19.35 15.78
N LEU A 243 41.17 -18.85 17.01
CA LEU A 243 42.08 -17.86 17.59
C LEU A 243 43.28 -18.58 18.23
N PRO A 244 44.48 -17.97 18.21
CA PRO A 244 45.60 -18.43 19.02
C PRO A 244 45.23 -18.50 20.51
N GLU A 245 45.84 -19.41 21.26
CA GLU A 245 45.59 -19.54 22.70
C GLU A 245 45.84 -18.23 23.45
N GLY A 246 44.87 -17.83 24.27
CA GLY A 246 44.88 -16.55 25.00
C GLY A 246 44.29 -15.37 24.22
N MET A 247 43.94 -15.54 22.93
CA MET A 247 43.39 -14.48 22.10
C MET A 247 41.86 -14.60 21.96
N ARG A 248 41.16 -13.46 21.99
CA ARG A 248 39.72 -13.31 21.75
C ARG A 248 39.47 -12.17 20.76
N TYR A 249 38.57 -12.36 19.81
CA TYR A 249 38.13 -11.30 18.92
C TYR A 249 36.99 -10.49 19.56
N GLU A 250 37.17 -9.17 19.68
CA GLU A 250 36.13 -8.23 20.11
C GLU A 250 35.68 -7.36 18.91
N PRO A 251 34.38 -7.40 18.52
CA PRO A 251 33.86 -6.55 17.44
C PRO A 251 34.18 -5.07 17.68
N GLY A 252 34.78 -4.41 16.69
CA GLY A 252 35.18 -2.99 16.76
C GLY A 252 36.55 -2.74 17.42
N LYS A 253 37.11 -3.69 18.17
CA LYS A 253 38.45 -3.59 18.78
C LYS A 253 39.49 -4.54 18.17
N GLY A 254 39.04 -5.57 17.45
CA GLY A 254 39.93 -6.54 16.79
C GLY A 254 40.34 -7.69 17.72
N LEU A 255 41.52 -8.27 17.45
CA LEU A 255 42.10 -9.31 18.31
C LEU A 255 42.56 -8.68 19.64
N THR A 256 42.10 -9.24 20.74
CA THR A 256 42.40 -8.80 22.11
C THR A 256 42.88 -9.99 22.92
N GLY A 257 43.74 -9.76 23.91
CA GLY A 257 44.37 -10.83 24.68
C GLY A 257 45.89 -10.78 24.57
N GLU A 258 46.54 -11.40 25.54
CA GLU A 258 47.99 -11.61 25.52
C GLU A 258 48.24 -13.02 24.97
N PRO A 259 49.05 -13.18 23.90
CA PRO A 259 49.41 -14.50 23.42
C PRO A 259 50.03 -15.28 24.58
N GLY A 260 49.45 -16.45 24.90
CA GLY A 260 49.70 -17.16 26.14
C GLY A 260 51.19 -17.36 26.47
N ALA A 261 51.58 -16.85 27.63
CA ALA A 261 52.74 -17.30 28.38
C ALA A 261 52.52 -18.75 28.87
N ALA A 262 52.79 -19.71 27.99
CA ALA A 262 52.90 -21.12 28.34
C ALA A 262 53.86 -21.85 27.38
N ALA A 263 55.15 -21.53 27.49
CA ALA A 263 56.25 -22.40 27.05
C ALA A 263 57.56 -22.02 27.77
N SER A 264 57.61 -22.19 29.09
CA SER A 264 58.90 -22.24 29.81
C SER A 264 58.85 -23.30 30.91
N ALA A 265 59.06 -24.57 30.54
CA ALA A 265 59.72 -25.54 31.42
C ALA A 265 60.16 -26.78 30.63
N ALA A 266 61.46 -27.08 30.76
CA ALA A 266 62.13 -28.36 30.53
C ALA A 266 62.35 -28.83 29.08
N ALA A 267 63.52 -28.50 28.54
CA ALA A 267 64.27 -29.44 27.71
C ALA A 267 64.83 -30.56 28.62
N PRO A 268 64.81 -31.83 28.15
CA PRO A 268 66.09 -32.45 27.89
C PRO A 268 66.14 -33.27 26.58
N GLY A 269 67.24 -33.08 25.85
CA GLY A 269 68.05 -34.10 25.19
C GLY A 269 67.41 -35.26 24.42
N THR A 270 67.55 -35.17 23.09
CA THR A 270 67.91 -36.22 22.11
C THR A 270 67.07 -37.51 22.03
N GLY A 271 66.40 -37.71 20.89
CA GLY A 271 66.09 -39.06 20.39
C GLY A 271 64.92 -39.16 19.41
N ALA A 272 65.24 -39.17 18.11
CA ALA A 272 64.54 -39.85 17.00
C ALA A 272 63.09 -39.47 16.61
N ALA A 273 62.95 -38.93 15.38
CA ALA A 273 61.77 -39.11 14.51
C ALA A 273 61.68 -40.61 14.08
N PRO A 274 60.51 -41.20 13.71
CA PRO A 274 59.52 -40.69 12.75
C PRO A 274 58.05 -41.01 13.17
N ASN A 275 56.94 -40.73 12.47
CA ASN A 275 56.57 -40.78 11.04
C ASN A 275 55.27 -39.97 10.82
N ALA A 276 55.10 -39.47 9.59
CA ALA A 276 53.88 -38.84 9.10
C ALA A 276 52.73 -39.86 8.90
N VAL A 277 51.49 -39.44 9.17
CA VAL A 277 50.28 -40.12 8.69
C VAL A 277 49.36 -39.08 8.04
N ALA A 278 48.92 -39.41 6.83
CA ALA A 278 48.25 -38.56 5.86
C ALA A 278 46.84 -38.09 6.27
N ALA A 279 46.47 -36.90 5.79
CA ALA A 279 45.11 -36.35 5.86
C ALA A 279 44.15 -37.08 4.89
N PRO A 280 42.87 -37.26 5.24
CA PRO A 280 41.86 -37.73 4.29
C PRO A 280 41.36 -36.59 3.39
N ALA A 281 41.04 -36.95 2.15
CA ALA A 281 40.58 -36.07 1.07
C ALA A 281 39.13 -35.55 1.30
N PRO A 282 38.74 -34.43 0.65
CA PRO A 282 37.40 -33.88 0.79
C PRO A 282 36.37 -34.63 -0.08
N ASP A 283 35.24 -35.00 0.52
CA ASP A 283 34.11 -35.60 -0.21
C ASP A 283 33.36 -34.57 -1.07
N ALA A 284 32.95 -35.06 -2.24
CA ALA A 284 32.33 -34.32 -3.33
C ALA A 284 30.90 -33.83 -3.02
N ALA A 285 30.56 -32.65 -3.55
CA ALA A 285 29.21 -32.09 -3.59
C ALA A 285 28.25 -32.96 -4.44
N PRO A 286 26.97 -33.11 -4.06
CA PRO A 286 26.00 -33.78 -4.92
C PRO A 286 25.41 -32.82 -5.96
N ALA A 287 25.24 -33.35 -7.17
CA ALA A 287 24.76 -32.68 -8.37
C ALA A 287 23.26 -32.35 -8.34
N HIS A 288 22.91 -31.23 -8.99
CA HIS A 288 21.55 -30.82 -9.33
C HIS A 288 20.86 -31.82 -10.28
N THR A 289 19.59 -32.15 -9.98
CA THR A 289 18.65 -32.75 -10.95
C THR A 289 17.50 -31.76 -11.25
N PRO A 290 16.97 -31.73 -12.49
CA PRO A 290 15.96 -30.75 -12.88
C PRO A 290 14.51 -31.22 -12.68
N ASN A 291 13.68 -30.29 -12.22
CA ASN A 291 12.22 -30.14 -12.35
C ASN A 291 11.29 -31.36 -12.20
N ALA A 292 10.42 -31.27 -11.18
CA ALA A 292 9.06 -31.80 -11.21
C ALA A 292 8.06 -30.64 -11.04
N ALA A 293 7.00 -30.61 -11.85
CA ALA A 293 5.99 -29.55 -11.88
C ALA A 293 5.23 -29.41 -10.55
N PRO A 294 4.81 -28.20 -10.14
CA PRO A 294 4.13 -28.02 -8.86
C PRO A 294 2.71 -28.60 -8.89
N ALA A 295 2.40 -29.44 -7.91
CA ALA A 295 1.06 -29.92 -7.64
C ALA A 295 0.15 -28.74 -7.22
N ARG A 296 -1.05 -28.66 -7.80
CA ARG A 296 -2.10 -27.73 -7.37
C ARG A 296 -2.55 -28.06 -5.95
N VAL A 297 -2.40 -27.12 -5.03
CA VAL A 297 -2.95 -27.21 -3.67
C VAL A 297 -4.38 -26.63 -3.69
N PRO A 298 -5.38 -27.32 -3.11
CA PRO A 298 -6.78 -26.88 -3.13
C PRO A 298 -7.02 -25.67 -2.23
N THR A 299 -7.96 -24.81 -2.64
CA THR A 299 -8.42 -23.62 -1.92
C THR A 299 -9.01 -23.96 -0.55
N PRO A 300 -8.64 -23.26 0.54
CA PRO A 300 -9.28 -23.45 1.84
C PRO A 300 -10.72 -22.91 1.84
N ALA A 301 -11.65 -23.72 2.34
CA ALA A 301 -13.05 -23.33 2.55
C ALA A 301 -13.17 -22.21 3.62
N PRO A 302 -14.18 -21.34 3.54
CA PRO A 302 -14.34 -20.23 4.48
C PRO A 302 -14.62 -20.74 5.90
N ALA A 303 -13.94 -20.12 6.88
CA ALA A 303 -14.07 -20.43 8.30
C ALA A 303 -15.51 -20.22 8.78
N ARG A 304 -16.09 -21.23 9.42
CA ARG A 304 -17.35 -21.11 10.16
C ARG A 304 -17.11 -20.23 11.39
N GLY A 305 -17.91 -19.17 11.52
CA GLY A 305 -17.88 -18.26 12.67
C GLY A 305 -18.19 -18.95 14.01
N PRO A 306 -17.87 -18.30 15.14
CA PRO A 306 -18.02 -18.88 16.47
C PRO A 306 -19.50 -19.14 16.81
N ARG A 307 -19.75 -20.36 17.30
CA ARG A 307 -21.04 -20.84 17.78
C ARG A 307 -21.42 -20.06 19.05
N ALA A 308 -22.55 -19.35 19.03
CA ALA A 308 -23.09 -18.69 20.21
C ALA A 308 -23.39 -19.71 21.31
N LEU A 309 -22.79 -19.50 22.49
CA LEU A 309 -23.17 -20.17 23.73
C LEU A 309 -24.58 -19.70 24.11
N GLN A 310 -25.56 -20.60 23.99
CA GLN A 310 -26.89 -20.41 24.53
C GLN A 310 -26.80 -20.46 26.07
N GLY A 311 -27.05 -19.31 26.69
CA GLY A 311 -27.30 -19.20 28.12
C GLY A 311 -28.57 -19.99 28.49
N ASN A 312 -28.41 -20.88 29.45
CA ASN A 312 -29.48 -21.69 30.02
C ASN A 312 -30.40 -20.82 30.86
N LYS A 313 -31.71 -20.99 30.71
CA LYS A 313 -32.74 -20.40 31.56
C LYS A 313 -32.78 -21.14 32.89
N LEU A 314 -32.64 -20.41 34.00
CA LEU A 314 -33.47 -20.41 35.23
C LEU A 314 -32.83 -19.51 36.27
#